data_AF-A0A7J0ARQ1-F1
#
_entry.id   AF-A0A7J0ARQ1-F1
#
_cell.length_a   1.000
_cell.length_b   1.000
_cell.length_c   1.000
_cell.angle_alpha   90.00
_cell.angle_beta   90.00
_cell.angle_gamma   90.00
#
_symmetry.space_group_name_H-M   'P 1'
#
loop_
_entity.id
_entity.type
_entity.pdbx_description
1 polymer ?
#
loop_
_entity_poly.entity_id
_entity_poly.type
_entity_poly.pdbx_seq_one_letter_code
_entity_poly.pdbx_strand_id
1 'polypeptide(L)'
;MLSKEAVLEIISYCDFHKVNRSDRLQELGISHWNFYKSRRHHLKAEESCPQDSMVSFIQLKSSGEYVPSSVTEMEQSINPGRKLHTQSETMTI
;
A
#
# COMPACT_ATOMS: atom_id res chain seq x y z
N MET A 1 -10.41 -21.15 -7.12
CA MET A 1 -9.62 -20.21 -6.29
C MET A 1 -9.97 -20.52 -4.85
N LEU A 2 -8.99 -20.77 -3.98
CA LEU A 2 -9.22 -20.98 -2.53
C LEU A 2 -9.80 -19.71 -1.88
N SER A 3 -10.61 -19.89 -0.83
CA SER A 3 -11.13 -18.80 0.01
C SER A 3 -10.02 -18.16 0.83
N LYS A 4 -10.25 -16.92 1.31
CA LYS A 4 -9.29 -16.21 2.17
C LYS A 4 -9.04 -16.97 3.47
N GLU A 5 -10.10 -17.45 4.10
CA GLU A 5 -10.05 -18.24 5.35
C GLU A 5 -9.20 -19.50 5.18
N ALA A 6 -9.44 -20.28 4.12
CA ALA A 6 -8.67 -21.49 3.86
C ALA A 6 -7.18 -21.19 3.64
N VAL A 7 -6.83 -20.11 2.94
CA VAL A 7 -5.43 -19.71 2.76
C VAL A 7 -4.78 -19.36 4.10
N LEU A 8 -5.46 -18.58 4.95
CA LEU A 8 -4.94 -18.19 6.26
C LEU A 8 -4.81 -19.38 7.21
N GLU A 9 -5.77 -20.29 7.19
CA GLU A 9 -5.74 -21.52 7.98
C GLU A 9 -4.55 -22.39 7.59
N ILE A 10 -4.31 -22.59 6.28
CA ILE A 10 -3.15 -23.35 5.79
C ILE A 10 -1.82 -22.69 6.23
N ILE A 11 -1.72 -21.37 6.15
CA ILE A 11 -0.53 -20.63 6.59
C ILE A 11 -0.31 -20.82 8.09
N SER A 12 -1.35 -20.56 8.89
CA SER A 12 -1.31 -20.68 10.35
C SER A 12 -0.96 -22.08 10.80
N TYR A 13 -1.55 -23.10 10.17
CA TYR A 13 -1.24 -24.50 10.45
C TYR A 13 0.24 -24.83 10.22
N CYS A 14 0.78 -24.42 9.07
CA CYS A 14 2.19 -24.67 8.76
C CYS A 14 3.13 -23.95 9.74
N ASP A 15 2.77 -22.74 10.15
CA ASP A 15 3.57 -21.93 11.08
C ASP A 15 3.53 -22.48 12.51
N PHE A 16 2.38 -23.00 12.95
CA PHE A 16 2.20 -23.61 14.27
C PHE A 16 2.87 -24.98 14.36
N HIS A 17 2.63 -25.86 13.38
CA HIS A 17 3.14 -27.23 13.38
C HIS A 17 4.57 -27.35 12.83
N LYS A 18 5.17 -26.26 12.34
CA LYS A 18 6.51 -26.22 11.74
C LYS A 18 6.68 -27.22 10.58
N VAL A 19 5.60 -27.47 9.85
CA VAL A 19 5.60 -28.35 8.67
C VAL A 19 5.81 -27.54 7.39
N ASN A 20 6.34 -28.20 6.36
CA ASN A 20 6.50 -27.57 5.07
C ASN A 20 5.12 -27.37 4.42
N ARG A 21 4.93 -26.18 3.83
CA ARG A 21 3.70 -25.83 3.12
C ARG A 21 3.49 -26.72 1.91
N SER A 22 4.57 -27.18 1.25
CA SER A 22 4.45 -28.12 0.14
C SER A 22 3.82 -29.45 0.55
N ASP A 23 4.30 -30.04 1.64
CA ASP A 23 3.79 -31.33 2.15
C ASP A 23 2.33 -31.17 2.58
N ARG A 24 2.00 -30.08 3.28
CA ARG A 24 0.63 -29.79 3.69
C ARG A 24 -0.31 -29.58 2.51
N LEU A 25 0.14 -28.93 1.44
CA LEU A 25 -0.66 -28.76 0.24
C LEU A 25 -0.89 -30.08 -0.48
N GLN A 26 0.12 -30.96 -0.51
CA GLN A 26 0.00 -32.32 -1.05
C GLN A 26 -1.01 -33.16 -0.26
N GLU A 27 -0.96 -33.14 1.08
CA GLU A 27 -1.93 -33.82 1.95
C GLU A 27 -3.37 -33.39 1.68
N LEU A 28 -3.59 -32.09 1.45
CA LEU A 28 -4.91 -31.52 1.18
C LEU A 28 -5.34 -31.68 -0.28
N GLY A 29 -4.50 -32.26 -1.15
CA GLY A 29 -4.77 -32.37 -2.59
C GLY A 29 -4.84 -31.02 -3.30
N ILE A 30 -4.20 -29.99 -2.75
CA ILE A 30 -4.23 -28.62 -3.27
C ILE A 30 -3.00 -28.40 -4.16
N SER A 31 -3.22 -27.96 -5.40
CA SER A 31 -2.10 -27.59 -6.27
C SER A 31 -1.39 -26.33 -5.76
N HIS A 32 -0.05 -26.35 -5.85
CA HIS A 32 0.78 -25.21 -5.46
C HIS A 32 0.36 -23.92 -6.19
N TRP A 33 0.06 -24.02 -7.49
CA TRP A 33 -0.36 -22.87 -8.28
C TRP A 33 -1.66 -22.24 -7.76
N ASN A 34 -2.67 -23.05 -7.44
CA ASN A 34 -3.94 -22.55 -6.92
C ASN A 34 -3.76 -21.87 -5.55
N PHE A 35 -2.92 -22.43 -4.68
CA PHE A 35 -2.59 -21.83 -3.38
C PHE A 35 -1.89 -20.47 -3.52
N TYR A 36 -0.78 -20.40 -4.27
CA TYR A 36 -0.01 -19.15 -4.39
C TYR A 36 -0.78 -18.07 -5.16
N LYS A 37 -1.60 -18.46 -6.15
CA LYS A 37 -2.50 -17.54 -6.85
C LYS A 37 -3.52 -16.94 -5.88
N SER A 38 -4.20 -17.77 -5.08
CA SER A 38 -5.17 -17.32 -4.07
C SER A 38 -4.51 -16.48 -2.98
N ARG A 39 -3.34 -16.90 -2.48
CA ARG A 39 -2.57 -16.16 -1.48
C ARG A 39 -2.20 -14.77 -1.97
N ARG A 40 -1.70 -14.65 -3.20
CA ARG A 40 -1.39 -13.34 -3.81
C ARG A 40 -2.63 -12.47 -3.93
N HIS A 41 -3.75 -13.03 -4.37
CA HIS A 41 -5.01 -12.30 -4.52
C HIS A 41 -5.52 -11.76 -3.17
N HIS A 42 -5.61 -12.63 -2.16
CA HIS A 42 -6.22 -12.28 -0.88
C HIS A 42 -5.33 -11.47 0.05
N LEU A 43 -3.99 -11.64 -0.02
CA LEU A 43 -3.06 -10.85 0.80
C LEU A 43 -2.75 -9.48 0.18
N LYS A 44 -2.69 -9.36 -1.16
CA LYS A 44 -2.61 -8.03 -1.80
C LYS A 44 -3.88 -7.22 -1.63
N ALA A 45 -5.05 -7.87 -1.52
CA ALA A 45 -6.30 -7.18 -1.25
C ALA A 45 -6.27 -6.42 0.10
N GLU A 46 -5.58 -6.97 1.11
CA GLU A 46 -5.39 -6.32 2.42
C GLU A 46 -4.40 -5.16 2.35
N GLU A 47 -3.32 -5.28 1.57
CA GLU A 47 -2.40 -4.14 1.29
C GLU A 47 -3.07 -3.05 0.44
N SER A 48 -4.07 -3.42 -0.36
CA SER A 48 -4.85 -2.49 -1.16
C SER A 48 -6.07 -1.90 -0.43
N CYS A 49 -6.26 -2.17 0.86
CA CYS A 49 -7.07 -1.29 1.69
C CYS A 49 -6.31 0.03 1.80
N PRO A 50 -6.77 1.11 1.16
CA PRO A 50 -6.08 2.39 1.19
C PRO A 50 -6.34 3.05 2.56
N GLN A 51 -5.81 2.48 3.64
CA GLN A 51 -5.46 3.29 4.80
C GLN A 51 -4.14 4.07 4.56
N ASP A 52 -3.55 3.95 3.37
CA ASP A 52 -2.45 4.79 2.89
C ASP A 52 -2.90 5.96 1.99
N SER A 53 -4.20 6.26 1.88
CA SER A 53 -4.65 7.52 1.24
C SER A 53 -4.68 8.71 2.21
N MET A 54 -3.87 8.69 3.25
CA MET A 54 -3.61 9.88 4.09
C MET A 54 -2.10 10.12 4.25
N VAL A 55 -1.30 9.77 3.25
CA VAL A 55 0.02 10.36 3.11
C VAL A 55 -0.16 11.61 2.25
N SER A 56 -0.54 12.73 2.88
CA SER A 56 -0.51 14.02 2.21
C SER A 56 0.93 14.48 2.07
N PHE A 57 1.31 14.95 0.89
CA PHE A 57 2.60 15.59 0.72
C PHE A 57 2.62 16.89 1.52
N ILE A 58 3.65 17.03 2.36
CA ILE A 58 3.90 18.26 3.09
C ILE A 58 4.47 19.30 2.10
N GLN A 59 3.80 20.43 1.97
CA GLN A 59 4.30 21.54 1.17
C GLN A 59 5.27 22.39 2.01
N LEU A 60 6.49 22.57 1.47
CA LEU A 60 7.50 23.46 2.04
C LEU A 60 7.66 24.72 1.18
N LYS A 61 8.07 25.83 1.80
CA LYS A 61 8.59 26.99 1.07
C LYS A 61 9.97 26.66 0.49
N SER A 62 10.44 27.49 -0.43
CA SER A 62 11.84 27.45 -0.92
C SER A 62 12.88 27.61 0.19
N SER A 63 12.51 28.20 1.33
CA SER A 63 13.34 28.29 2.54
C SER A 63 13.32 27.03 3.42
N GLY A 64 12.55 26.00 3.06
CA GLY A 64 12.41 24.76 3.83
C GLY A 64 11.39 24.82 4.99
N GLU A 65 10.68 25.93 5.17
CA GLU A 65 9.67 26.08 6.22
C GLU A 65 8.36 25.38 5.85
N TYR A 66 7.76 24.68 6.82
CA TYR A 66 6.46 24.00 6.67
C TYR A 66 5.31 24.99 6.48
N VAL A 67 4.45 24.72 5.50
CA VAL A 67 3.20 25.47 5.29
C VAL A 67 2.01 24.52 5.35
N PRO A 68 1.09 24.71 6.31
CA PRO A 68 -0.16 23.96 6.34
C PRO A 68 -1.00 24.20 5.09
N SER A 69 -1.65 23.16 4.57
CA SER A 69 -2.47 23.23 3.35
C SER A 69 -3.63 24.24 3.43
N SER A 70 -4.14 24.52 4.63
CA SER A 70 -5.16 25.55 4.85
C SER A 70 -4.66 26.97 4.53
N VAL A 71 -3.36 27.22 4.72
CA VAL A 71 -2.75 28.53 4.46
C VAL A 71 -2.62 28.76 2.96
N THR A 72 -2.28 27.73 2.18
CA THR A 72 -2.18 27.83 0.72
C THR A 72 -3.54 27.98 0.05
N GLU A 73 -4.56 27.26 0.52
CA GLU A 73 -5.95 27.43 0.05
C GLU A 73 -6.47 28.85 0.31
N MET A 74 -6.23 29.37 1.53
CA MET A 74 -6.60 30.74 1.89
C MET A 74 -5.87 31.76 0.99
N GLU A 75 -4.56 31.60 0.75
CA GLU A 75 -3.78 32.52 -0.08
C GLU A 75 -4.28 32.55 -1.53
N GLN A 76 -4.67 31.41 -2.11
CA GLN A 76 -5.25 31.33 -3.45
C GLN A 76 -6.60 32.06 -3.56
N SER A 77 -7.42 32.00 -2.51
CA SER A 77 -8.71 32.69 -2.48
C SER A 77 -8.57 34.23 -2.42
N ILE A 78 -7.52 34.72 -1.76
CA ILE A 78 -7.27 36.16 -1.58
C ILE A 78 -6.53 36.74 -2.80
N ASN A 79 -5.66 35.95 -3.44
CA ASN A 79 -4.85 36.39 -4.58
C ASN A 79 -4.89 35.38 -5.74
N PRO A 80 -5.98 35.33 -6.52
CA PRO A 80 -6.18 34.33 -7.57
C PRO A 80 -5.17 34.41 -8.73
N GLY A 81 -4.44 35.53 -8.86
CA GLY A 81 -3.43 35.74 -9.90
C GLY A 81 -2.03 35.21 -9.58
N ARG A 82 -1.76 34.82 -8.32
CA ARG A 82 -0.45 34.26 -7.94
C ARG A 82 -0.40 32.78 -8.31
N LYS A 83 0.29 32.46 -9.40
CA LYS A 83 0.58 31.05 -9.74
C LYS A 83 1.59 30.50 -8.74
N LEU A 84 1.24 29.40 -8.07
CA LEU A 84 2.21 28.63 -7.29
C LEU A 84 3.32 28.18 -8.25
N HIS A 85 4.50 28.76 -8.11
CA HIS A 85 5.65 28.35 -8.88
C HIS A 85 6.19 27.05 -8.27
N THR A 86 5.61 25.93 -8.68
CA THR A 86 6.14 24.61 -8.32
C THR A 86 7.43 24.40 -9.09
N GLN A 87 8.56 24.77 -8.49
CA GLN A 87 9.86 24.35 -9.00
C GLN A 87 10.06 22.89 -8.61
N SER A 88 9.55 21.98 -9.45
CA SER A 88 10.10 20.64 -9.50
C SER A 88 11.48 20.74 -10.12
N GLU A 89 12.51 20.91 -9.28
CA GLU A 89 13.89 20.74 -9.71
C GLU A 89 14.04 19.34 -10.29
N THR A 90 14.19 19.27 -11.61
CA THR A 90 14.50 18.02 -12.30
C THR A 90 15.96 17.70 -11.98
N MET A 91 16.19 16.85 -10.99
CA MET A 91 17.53 16.29 -10.78
C MET A 91 17.88 15.45 -12.01
N THR A 92 18.77 16.00 -12.85
CA THR A 92 19.39 15.24 -13.93
C THR A 92 20.55 14.48 -13.30
N ILE A 93 20.50 13.15 -13.35
CA ILE A 93 21.55 12.25 -12.82
C ILE A 93 22.76 12.28 -13.76
#